data_AF-A0A164RGX7-F1
#
_entry.id   AF-A0A164RGX7-F1
#
_cell.length_a   1.000
_cell.length_b   1.000
_cell.length_c   1.000
_cell.angle_alpha   90.00
_cell.angle_beta   90.00
_cell.angle_gamma   90.00
#
_symmetry.space_group_name_H-M   'P 1'
#
loop_
_entity.id
_entity.type
_entity.pdbx_description
1 polymer ?
#
loop_
_entity_poly.entity_id
_entity_poly.type
_entity_poly.pdbx_seq_one_letter_code
_entity_poly.pdbx_strand_id
1 'polypeptide(L)' 'MASSQIRASVGQRPTREQCIAAAGQTLAVAYQQLDELPVAEAARRAYTPTGPSLAELERRIAARRGLTVVAAAA' A
#
# COMPACT_ATOMS: atom_id res chain seq x y z
N MET A 1 31.69 -40.13 15.07
CA MET A 1 31.47 -39.95 13.63
C MET A 1 29.97 -39.84 13.36
N ALA A 2 29.40 -38.64 13.38
CA ALA A 2 28.12 -38.27 12.73
C ALA A 2 27.81 -36.78 12.97
N SER A 3 28.73 -35.89 12.57
CA SER A 3 28.45 -34.47 12.37
C SER A 3 28.00 -34.28 10.93
N SER A 4 26.69 -34.17 10.66
CA SER A 4 26.23 -33.69 9.34
C SER A 4 24.84 -33.03 9.31
N GLN A 5 24.23 -32.67 10.45
CA GLN A 5 22.92 -31.98 10.43
C GLN A 5 23.05 -30.44 10.34
N ILE A 6 24.02 -29.94 9.58
CA ILE A 6 24.22 -28.50 9.36
C ILE A 6 23.77 -28.16 7.93
N ARG A 7 22.62 -27.48 7.81
CA ARG A 7 22.04 -26.76 6.63
C ARG A 7 20.84 -27.39 5.90
N ALA A 8 19.71 -27.56 6.59
CA ALA A 8 18.41 -27.63 5.92
C ALA A 8 17.38 -26.72 6.61
N SER A 9 17.57 -25.40 6.52
CA SER A 9 16.56 -24.41 6.92
C SER A 9 16.64 -23.12 6.09
N VAL A 10 17.00 -23.22 4.81
CA VAL A 10 16.76 -22.11 3.88
C VAL A 10 15.34 -22.33 3.35
N GLY A 11 14.38 -21.63 3.96
CA GLY A 11 12.97 -21.68 3.58
C GLY A 11 12.80 -21.56 2.06
N GLN A 12 11.93 -22.41 1.51
CA GLN A 12 11.53 -22.41 0.11
C GLN A 12 11.34 -20.97 -0.38
N ARG A 13 12.07 -20.53 -1.41
CA ARG A 13 11.83 -19.21 -2.00
C ARG A 13 10.38 -19.17 -2.52
N PRO A 14 9.62 -18.11 -2.23
CA PRO A 14 8.26 -18.00 -2.73
C PRO A 14 8.27 -18.04 -4.25
N THR A 15 7.28 -18.73 -4.81
CA THR A 15 7.05 -18.74 -6.25
C THR A 15 6.60 -17.37 -6.72
N ARG A 16 6.71 -17.11 -8.03
CA ARG A 16 6.23 -15.86 -8.64
C ARG A 16 4.76 -15.59 -8.29
N GLU A 17 3.91 -16.61 -8.34
CA GLU A 17 2.48 -16.51 -8.01
C GLU A 17 2.26 -16.13 -6.55
N GLN A 18 3.02 -16.72 -5.63
CA GLN A 18 2.96 -16.38 -4.21
C GLN A 18 3.40 -14.93 -3.95
N CYS A 19 4.44 -14.45 -4.64
CA CYS A 19 4.87 -13.05 -4.55
C CYS A 19 3.77 -12.09 -5.05
N ILE A 20 3.13 -12.42 -6.18
CA ILE A 20 2.04 -11.60 -6.73
C ILE A 20 0.84 -11.58 -5.79
N ALA A 21 0.45 -12.74 -5.24
CA ALA A 21 -0.65 -12.83 -4.28
C ALA A 21 -0.37 -12.02 -3.00
N ALA A 22 0.86 -12.11 -2.46
CA ALA A 22 1.26 -11.35 -1.28
C ALA A 22 1.27 -9.84 -1.54
N ALA A 23 1.77 -9.41 -2.70
CA ALA A 23 1.72 -8.01 -3.12
C ALA A 23 0.27 -7.53 -3.27
N GLY A 24 -0.59 -8.33 -3.91
CA GLY A 24 -2.01 -8.04 -4.07
C GLY A 24 -2.74 -7.89 -2.74
N GLN A 25 -2.51 -8.80 -1.78
CA GLN A 25 -3.10 -8.70 -0.43
C GLN A 25 -2.65 -7.44 0.30
N THR A 26 -1.36 -7.12 0.23
CA THR A 26 -0.81 -5.91 0.87
C THR A 26 -1.46 -4.65 0.31
N LEU A 27 -1.60 -4.58 -1.02
CA LEU A 27 -2.25 -3.45 -1.69
C LEU A 27 -3.74 -3.37 -1.36
N ALA A 28 -4.44 -4.51 -1.30
CA ALA A 28 -5.87 -4.54 -0.96
C ALA A 28 -6.14 -4.00 0.45
N VAL A 29 -5.34 -4.43 1.44
CA VAL A 29 -5.43 -3.92 2.81
C VAL A 29 -5.10 -2.43 2.88
N ALA A 30 -4.06 -1.99 2.17
CA ALA A 30 -3.73 -0.56 2.09
C ALA A 30 -4.88 0.25 1.48
N TYR A 31 -5.55 -0.27 0.45
CA TYR A 31 -6.71 0.40 -0.14
C TYR A 31 -7.92 0.41 0.78
N GLN A 32 -8.21 -0.67 1.51
CA GLN A 32 -9.27 -0.67 2.53
C GLN A 32 -9.01 0.38 3.62
N GLN A 33 -7.79 0.40 4.17
CA GLN A 33 -7.41 1.38 5.19
C GLN A 33 -7.49 2.82 4.66
N LEU A 34 -7.09 3.05 3.40
CA LEU A 34 -7.25 4.35 2.79
C LEU A 34 -8.74 4.68 2.66
N ASP A 35 -9.57 3.77 2.15
CA ASP A 35 -11.01 3.97 1.90
C ASP A 35 -11.83 4.27 3.15
N GLU A 36 -11.43 3.71 4.30
CA GLU A 36 -12.01 4.04 5.60
C GLU A 36 -11.64 5.45 6.10
N LEU A 37 -10.55 6.04 5.59
CA LEU A 37 -10.10 7.37 6.01
C LEU A 37 -10.76 8.47 5.17
N PRO A 38 -11.07 9.63 5.78
CA PRO A 38 -11.36 10.85 5.04
C PRO A 38 -10.24 11.14 4.02
N VAL A 39 -10.60 11.67 2.86
CA VAL A 39 -9.66 11.93 1.74
C VAL A 39 -8.42 12.70 2.18
N ALA A 40 -8.58 13.71 3.04
CA ALA A 40 -7.48 14.50 3.58
C ALA A 40 -6.49 13.68 4.43
N GLU A 41 -7.00 12.76 5.27
CA GLU A 41 -6.14 11.89 6.07
C GLU A 41 -5.48 10.78 5.24
N ALA A 42 -6.19 10.25 4.25
CA ALA A 42 -5.62 9.33 3.28
C ALA A 42 -4.46 9.99 2.50
N ALA A 43 -4.62 11.27 2.09
CA ALA A 43 -3.58 12.02 1.41
C ALA A 43 -2.37 12.31 2.31
N ARG A 44 -2.59 12.67 3.59
CA ARG A 44 -1.52 12.87 4.57
C ARG A 44 -0.68 11.62 4.78
N ARG A 45 -1.32 10.44 4.86
CA ARG A 45 -0.61 9.16 4.99
C ARG A 45 0.13 8.75 3.72
N ALA A 46 -0.40 9.11 2.56
CA ALA A 46 0.22 8.80 1.26
C ALA A 46 1.32 9.80 0.86
N TYR A 47 1.47 10.92 1.58
CA TYR A 47 2.44 11.96 1.26
C TYR A 47 3.88 11.50 1.50
N THR A 48 4.73 11.75 0.51
CA THR A 48 6.17 11.60 0.61
C THR A 48 6.86 12.88 0.10
N PRO A 49 8.03 13.27 0.65
CA PRO A 49 8.71 14.51 0.24
C PRO A 49 9.12 14.55 -1.24
N THR A 50 9.30 13.38 -1.86
CA THR A 50 9.63 13.23 -3.28
C THR A 50 8.41 12.98 -4.16
N GLY A 51 7.22 12.95 -3.57
CA GLY A 51 5.97 12.60 -4.22
C GLY A 51 5.11 13.80 -4.63
N PRO A 52 3.86 13.55 -5.03
CA PRO A 52 2.89 14.59 -5.36
C PRO A 52 2.49 15.41 -4.13
N SER A 53 2.03 16.65 -4.34
CA SER A 53 1.54 17.51 -3.25
C SER A 53 0.30 16.92 -2.58
N LEU A 54 0.00 17.34 -1.34
CA LEU A 54 -1.19 16.88 -0.61
C LEU A 54 -2.49 17.14 -1.39
N ALA A 55 -2.66 18.33 -1.96
CA ALA A 55 -3.85 18.66 -2.76
C ALA A 55 -3.96 17.80 -4.03
N GLU A 56 -2.83 17.43 -4.65
CA GLU A 56 -2.81 16.50 -5.77
C GLU A 56 -3.25 15.09 -5.33
N LEU A 57 -2.74 14.62 -4.18
CA LEU A 57 -3.11 13.33 -3.61
C LEU A 57 -4.60 13.28 -3.25
N GLU A 58 -5.15 14.33 -2.64
CA GLU A 58 -6.58 14.43 -2.32
C GLU A 58 -7.45 14.32 -3.58
N ARG A 59 -7.11 15.06 -4.64
CA ARG A 59 -7.82 14.99 -5.93
C ARG A 59 -7.77 13.59 -6.53
N ARG A 60 -6.60 12.94 -6.52
CA ARG A 60 -6.42 11.58 -7.06
C ARG A 60 -7.19 10.54 -6.26
N ILE A 61 -7.16 10.62 -4.93
CA ILE A 61 -7.87 9.70 -4.04
C ILE A 61 -9.38 9.86 -4.22
N ALA A 62 -9.88 11.09 -4.27
CA ALA A 62 -11.31 11.34 -4.48
C ALA A 62 -11.79 10.92 -5.88
N ALA A 63 -11.04 11.24 -6.94
CA ALA A 63 -11.37 10.80 -8.30
C ALA A 63 -11.45 9.27 -8.39
N ARG A 64 -10.52 8.57 -7.74
CA ARG A 64 -10.53 7.11 -7.65
C ARG A 64 -11.76 6.56 -6.92
N ARG A 65 -12.26 7.27 -5.91
CA ARG A 65 -13.47 6.91 -5.14
C ARG A 65 -14.78 7.37 -5.78
N GLY A 66 -14.73 8.08 -6.91
CA GLY A 66 -15.92 8.71 -7.50
C GLY A 66 -16.48 9.86 -6.66
N LEU A 67 -15.69 10.43 -5.75
CA LEU A 67 -16.08 11.55 -4.92
C LEU A 67 -15.74 12.88 -5.63
N THR A 68 -16.66 13.84 -5.56
CA THR A 68 -16.36 15.20 -5.97
C THR A 68 -15.66 15.91 -4.82
N VAL A 69 -14.39 16.29 -5.00
CA VAL A 69 -13.72 17.19 -4.04
C VAL A 69 -14.23 18.58 -4.30
N VAL A 70 -15.09 19.07 -3.41
CA VAL A 70 -15.36 20.50 -3.35
C VAL A 70 -14.16 21.10 -2.64
N ALA A 71 -13.38 21.91 -3.35
CA ALA A 71 -12.29 22.67 -2.73
C ALA A 71 -12.88 23.50 -1.58
N ALA A 72 -12.35 23.32 -0.37
CA ALA A 72 -12.70 24.20 0.74
C ALA A 72 -12.28 25.63 0.35
N ALA A 73 -13.27 26.52 0.26
CA ALA A 73 -13.04 27.92 0.01
C ALA A 73 -12.45 28.57 1.27
N ALA A 74 -11.25 29.14 1.10
CA ALA A 74 -10.57 30.17 1.92
C ALA A 74 -10.35 29.89 3.41
#